data_AF-A0A4Q0ILC9-F1
#
_entry.id   AF-A0A4Q0ILC9-F1
#
_cell.length_a   1.000
_cell.length_b   1.000
_cell.length_c   1.000
_cell.angle_alpha   90.00
_cell.angle_beta   90.00
_cell.angle_gamma   90.00
#
_symmetry.space_group_name_H-M   'P 1'
#
loop_
_entity.id
_entity.type
_entity.pdbx_description
1 polymer ?
#
loop_
_entity_poly.entity_id
_entity_poly.type
_entity_poly.pdbx_seq_one_letter_code
_entity_poly.pdbx_strand_id
1 'polypeptide(L)'
;MHETTHKPLIYQASDVNFRNPSLKDVTYFTLALVDTKSASRGIGGNKIASDSIMLMPEHAAEGLAIQVQGFADCSMASILYASDQTLPGILFVRSILSMASMLIWKRKETETPDAEFIAISASPSLDGIKLTPMQRQLTRMLLEAPGMKVDKRSLCESLWGNKNNAEESLYTLVKRTKNALAKANMEIVCNRGDSYELRINS
;
A
#
# COMPACT_ATOMS: atom_id res chain seq x y z
N MET A 1 -67.54 18.54 -5.84
CA MET A 1 -66.29 18.79 -6.58
C MET A 1 -65.37 17.62 -6.27
N HIS A 2 -65.43 16.56 -7.08
CA HIS A 2 -64.65 15.36 -6.85
C HIS A 2 -63.23 15.61 -7.37
N GLU A 3 -62.30 15.77 -6.45
CA GLU A 3 -60.87 15.75 -6.73
C GLU A 3 -60.52 14.32 -7.15
N THR A 4 -60.55 14.07 -8.46
CA THR A 4 -60.12 12.82 -9.05
C THR A 4 -58.62 12.72 -8.83
N THR A 5 -58.24 12.00 -7.77
CA THR A 5 -56.87 11.56 -7.58
C THR A 5 -56.52 10.70 -8.78
N HIS A 6 -55.90 11.31 -9.81
CA HIS A 6 -55.38 10.61 -10.98
C HIS A 6 -54.19 9.77 -10.52
N LYS A 7 -54.47 8.67 -9.81
CA LYS A 7 -53.47 7.63 -9.59
C LYS A 7 -53.11 7.13 -10.99
N PRO A 8 -51.84 7.29 -11.41
CA PRO A 8 -51.42 6.81 -12.72
C PRO A 8 -51.70 5.31 -12.77
N LEU A 9 -52.38 4.86 -13.81
CA LEU A 9 -52.48 3.43 -14.07
C LEU A 9 -51.07 2.92 -14.35
N ILE A 10 -50.60 2.00 -13.51
CA ILE A 10 -49.31 1.34 -13.67
C ILE A 10 -49.61 -0.12 -13.99
N TYR A 11 -49.23 -0.54 -15.20
CA TYR A 11 -49.23 -1.95 -15.57
C TYR A 11 -47.82 -2.51 -15.36
N GLN A 12 -47.73 -3.64 -14.66
CA GLN A 12 -46.48 -4.35 -14.44
C GLN A 12 -46.54 -5.71 -15.14
N ALA A 13 -45.50 -6.04 -15.90
CA ALA A 13 -45.35 -7.34 -16.53
C ALA A 13 -43.98 -7.93 -16.22
N SER A 14 -43.95 -9.17 -15.76
CA SER A 14 -42.77 -9.89 -15.26
C SER A 14 -42.46 -11.19 -16.00
N ASP A 15 -43.40 -11.78 -16.75
CA ASP A 15 -43.18 -13.04 -17.48
C ASP A 15 -42.75 -12.79 -18.95
N VAL A 16 -41.64 -12.07 -19.11
CA VAL A 16 -41.03 -11.85 -20.43
C VAL A 16 -39.98 -12.93 -20.67
N ASN A 17 -39.84 -13.39 -21.90
CA ASN A 17 -38.86 -14.42 -22.26
C ASN A 17 -37.44 -13.83 -22.29
N PHE A 18 -36.83 -13.67 -21.11
CA PHE A 18 -35.47 -13.16 -20.96
C PHE A 18 -34.44 -14.20 -21.41
N ARG A 19 -33.39 -13.76 -22.12
CA ARG A 19 -32.28 -14.64 -22.54
C ARG A 19 -31.52 -15.26 -21.36
N ASN A 20 -31.51 -14.59 -20.22
CA ASN A 20 -30.89 -15.11 -19.00
C ASN A 20 -31.99 -15.61 -18.05
N PRO A 21 -32.07 -16.93 -17.79
CA PRO A 21 -33.11 -17.51 -16.93
C PRO A 21 -33.01 -17.03 -15.48
N SER A 22 -31.82 -16.65 -15.00
CA SER A 22 -31.61 -16.13 -13.65
C SER A 22 -32.22 -14.75 -13.43
N LEU A 23 -32.58 -14.03 -14.49
CA LEU A 23 -33.21 -12.72 -14.42
C LEU A 23 -34.74 -12.77 -14.52
N LYS A 24 -35.32 -13.95 -14.84
CA LYS A 24 -36.74 -14.07 -15.16
C LYS A 24 -37.65 -13.67 -13.99
N ASP A 25 -37.30 -14.06 -12.77
CA ASP A 25 -38.15 -13.84 -11.60
C ASP A 25 -37.87 -12.50 -10.88
N VAL A 26 -36.83 -11.78 -11.30
CA VAL A 26 -36.35 -10.55 -10.65
C VAL A 26 -36.46 -9.30 -11.54
N THR A 27 -36.78 -9.47 -12.82
CA THR A 27 -36.92 -8.36 -13.77
C THR A 27 -38.37 -8.18 -14.21
N TYR A 28 -38.78 -6.92 -14.33
CA TYR A 28 -40.11 -6.55 -14.80
C TYR A 28 -40.03 -5.20 -15.50
N PHE A 29 -41.02 -4.89 -16.33
CA PHE A 29 -41.19 -3.54 -16.83
C PHE A 29 -42.52 -2.97 -16.36
N THR A 30 -42.54 -1.65 -16.23
CA THR A 30 -43.72 -0.89 -15.86
C THR A 30 -44.11 0.02 -17.01
N LEU A 31 -45.42 0.09 -17.25
CA LEU A 31 -46.08 1.00 -18.17
C LEU A 31 -46.92 1.94 -17.32
N ALA A 32 -46.52 3.21 -17.26
CA ALA A 32 -47.23 4.22 -16.49
C ALA A 32 -47.77 5.31 -17.42
N LEU A 33 -49.03 5.68 -17.21
CA LEU A 33 -49.61 6.88 -17.82
C LEU A 33 -49.15 8.10 -17.01
N VAL A 34 -48.39 9.00 -17.63
CA VAL A 34 -47.72 10.12 -16.94
C VAL A 34 -48.06 11.43 -17.65
N ASP A 35 -48.38 12.48 -16.90
CA ASP A 35 -48.44 13.84 -17.44
C ASP A 35 -46.99 14.33 -17.65
N THR A 36 -46.71 14.90 -18.82
CA THR A 36 -45.43 15.52 -19.19
C THR A 36 -44.81 16.42 -18.11
N LYS A 37 -45.64 17.01 -17.23
CA LYS A 37 -45.19 17.89 -16.13
C LYS A 37 -44.69 17.15 -14.88
N SER A 38 -44.97 15.86 -14.71
CA SER A 38 -44.71 15.09 -13.48
C SER A 38 -43.87 13.82 -13.70
N ALA A 39 -42.92 13.86 -14.64
CA ALA A 39 -42.19 12.69 -15.12
C ALA A 39 -41.25 11.99 -14.11
N SER A 40 -40.93 12.61 -12.97
CA SER A 40 -39.96 12.04 -12.03
C SER A 40 -40.63 11.34 -10.86
N ARG A 41 -40.87 10.03 -10.99
CA ARG A 41 -41.09 9.17 -9.82
C ARG A 41 -39.73 8.64 -9.36
N GLY A 42 -39.30 9.07 -8.18
CA GLY A 42 -38.03 8.62 -7.59
C GLY A 42 -37.99 7.10 -7.47
N ILE A 43 -36.87 6.51 -7.88
CA ILE A 43 -36.61 5.07 -7.74
C ILE A 43 -36.54 4.77 -6.24
N GLY A 44 -37.55 4.10 -5.71
CA GLY A 44 -37.61 3.70 -4.31
C GLY A 44 -37.04 2.30 -4.09
N GLY A 45 -36.07 2.18 -3.19
CA GLY A 45 -35.51 0.90 -2.72
C GLY A 45 -34.31 0.38 -3.50
N ASN A 46 -33.91 -0.87 -3.22
CA ASN A 46 -32.78 -1.56 -3.85
C ASN A 46 -33.15 -2.09 -5.24
N LYS A 47 -33.53 -1.18 -6.14
CA LYS A 47 -33.99 -1.49 -7.48
C LYS A 47 -33.06 -0.85 -8.49
N ILE A 48 -32.67 -1.61 -9.50
CA ILE A 48 -31.98 -1.06 -10.66
C ILE A 48 -33.06 -0.65 -11.66
N ALA A 49 -33.03 0.60 -12.08
CA ALA A 49 -33.92 1.09 -13.12
C ALA A 49 -33.16 1.20 -14.44
N SER A 50 -33.83 0.81 -15.52
CA SER A 50 -33.40 1.08 -16.89
C SER A 50 -33.73 2.52 -17.28
N ASP A 51 -33.16 2.96 -18.39
CA ASP A 51 -33.57 4.18 -19.08
C ASP A 51 -35.08 4.13 -19.37
N SER A 52 -35.76 5.26 -19.15
CA SER A 52 -37.19 5.38 -19.39
C SER A 52 -37.45 5.85 -20.82
N ILE A 53 -38.38 5.17 -21.52
CA ILE A 53 -38.85 5.55 -22.84
C ILE A 53 -40.21 6.24 -22.68
N MET A 54 -40.38 7.39 -23.34
CA MET A 54 -41.63 8.14 -23.36
C MET A 54 -42.29 7.99 -24.73
N LEU A 55 -43.45 7.35 -24.77
CA LEU A 55 -44.27 7.19 -25.98
C LEU A 55 -45.33 8.30 -26.01
N MET A 56 -45.18 9.21 -26.97
CA MET A 56 -46.14 10.30 -27.20
C MET A 56 -47.13 9.87 -28.30
N PRO A 57 -48.46 10.00 -28.09
CA PRO A 57 -49.42 9.87 -29.17
C PRO A 57 -49.29 11.06 -30.14
N GLU A 58 -49.37 10.78 -31.45
CA GLU A 58 -49.29 11.81 -32.50
C GLU A 58 -50.45 12.82 -32.42
N HIS A 59 -51.61 12.36 -31.94
CA HIS A 59 -52.84 13.16 -31.78
C HIS A 59 -53.28 13.19 -30.30
N ALA A 60 -52.35 13.48 -29.39
CA ALA A 60 -52.65 13.52 -27.96
C ALA A 60 -53.48 14.75 -27.59
N ALA A 61 -54.76 14.55 -27.25
CA ALA A 61 -55.48 15.50 -26.42
C ALA A 61 -54.85 15.47 -25.02
N GLU A 62 -54.35 16.63 -24.57
CA GLU A 62 -53.92 16.89 -23.19
C GLU A 62 -52.70 16.12 -22.66
N GLY A 63 -51.49 16.47 -23.11
CA GLY A 63 -50.25 16.34 -22.32
C GLY A 63 -49.88 14.94 -21.77
N LEU A 64 -50.53 13.90 -22.29
CA LEU A 64 -50.50 12.56 -21.74
C LEU A 64 -49.46 11.71 -22.44
N ALA A 65 -48.53 11.17 -21.65
CA ALA A 65 -47.44 10.32 -22.08
C ALA A 65 -47.59 8.90 -21.54
N ILE A 66 -47.16 7.90 -22.31
CA ILE A 66 -46.93 6.56 -21.76
C ILE A 66 -45.44 6.41 -21.49
N GLN A 67 -45.08 6.28 -20.22
CA GLN A 67 -43.72 5.99 -19.80
C GLN A 67 -43.54 4.47 -19.69
N VAL A 68 -42.51 3.96 -20.37
CA VAL A 68 -42.05 2.57 -20.27
C VAL A 68 -40.72 2.56 -19.52
N GLN A 69 -40.63 1.82 -18.42
CA GLN A 69 -39.39 1.69 -17.67
C GLN A 69 -39.19 0.26 -17.18
N GLY A 70 -38.01 -0.29 -17.44
CA GLY A 70 -37.57 -1.59 -16.93
C GLY A 70 -36.99 -1.47 -15.51
N PHE A 71 -37.25 -2.47 -14.68
CA PHE A 71 -36.74 -2.58 -13.32
C PHE A 71 -36.18 -3.98 -13.05
N ALA A 72 -35.17 -4.04 -12.22
CA ALA A 72 -34.60 -5.28 -11.70
C ALA A 72 -34.44 -5.18 -10.18
N ASP A 73 -35.10 -6.08 -9.45
CA ASP A 73 -34.97 -6.22 -8.01
C ASP A 73 -33.75 -7.13 -7.73
N CYS A 74 -32.55 -6.57 -7.89
CA CYS A 74 -31.30 -7.29 -7.69
C CYS A 74 -30.73 -7.06 -6.29
N SER A 75 -30.32 -8.15 -5.62
CA SER A 75 -29.47 -8.04 -4.44
C SER A 75 -28.08 -7.53 -4.81
N MET A 76 -27.42 -6.80 -3.89
CA MET A 76 -26.02 -6.38 -4.05
C MET A 76 -25.09 -7.54 -4.38
N ALA A 77 -25.32 -8.72 -3.82
CA ALA A 77 -24.54 -9.92 -4.13
C ALA A 77 -24.66 -10.36 -5.60
N SER A 78 -25.86 -10.29 -6.17
CA SER A 78 -26.10 -10.61 -7.58
C SER A 78 -25.44 -9.60 -8.51
N ILE A 79 -25.40 -8.32 -8.11
CA ILE A 79 -24.72 -7.26 -8.86
C ILE A 79 -23.21 -7.50 -8.87
N LEU A 80 -22.62 -7.83 -7.72
CA LEU A 80 -21.19 -8.14 -7.61
C LEU A 80 -20.84 -9.40 -8.41
N TYR A 81 -21.69 -10.42 -8.37
CA TYR A 81 -21.49 -11.67 -9.12
C TYR A 81 -21.60 -11.47 -10.64
N ALA A 82 -22.57 -10.65 -11.09
CA ALA A 82 -22.74 -10.33 -12.51
C ALA A 82 -21.65 -9.38 -13.03
N SER A 83 -20.95 -8.67 -12.15
CA SER A 83 -19.88 -7.75 -12.50
C SER A 83 -18.56 -8.50 -12.72
N ASP A 84 -17.83 -8.15 -13.77
CA ASP A 84 -16.46 -8.64 -13.98
C ASP A 84 -15.49 -7.93 -13.01
N GLN A 85 -15.34 -8.50 -11.82
CA GLN A 85 -14.51 -7.94 -10.73
C GLN A 85 -13.15 -8.62 -10.60
N THR A 86 -12.73 -9.34 -11.63
CA THR A 86 -11.48 -10.11 -11.63
C THR A 86 -10.26 -9.24 -11.29
N LEU A 87 -10.08 -8.12 -11.97
CA LEU A 87 -8.95 -7.20 -11.74
C LEU A 87 -9.03 -6.46 -10.39
N PRO A 88 -10.15 -5.80 -10.01
CA PRO A 88 -10.29 -5.19 -8.69
C PRO A 88 -10.09 -6.19 -7.54
N GLY A 89 -10.61 -7.42 -7.69
CA GLY A 89 -10.48 -8.49 -6.70
C GLY A 89 -9.03 -8.91 -6.49
N ILE A 90 -8.26 -9.10 -7.56
CA ILE A 90 -6.82 -9.44 -7.46
C ILE A 90 -6.04 -8.33 -6.75
N LEU A 91 -6.30 -7.07 -7.09
CA LEU A 91 -5.64 -5.92 -6.44
C LEU A 91 -5.98 -5.84 -4.96
N PHE A 92 -7.24 -6.09 -4.59
CA PHE A 92 -7.68 -6.11 -3.20
C PHE A 92 -6.98 -7.21 -2.38
N VAL A 93 -6.91 -8.44 -2.92
CA VAL A 93 -6.20 -9.54 -2.26
C VAL A 93 -4.71 -9.23 -2.09
N ARG A 94 -4.05 -8.66 -3.12
CA ARG A 94 -2.65 -8.24 -3.03
C ARG A 94 -2.44 -7.15 -1.99
N SER A 95 -3.38 -6.21 -1.85
CA SER A 95 -3.32 -5.17 -0.83
C SER A 95 -3.40 -5.76 0.58
N ILE A 96 -4.34 -6.68 0.82
CA ILE A 96 -4.46 -7.35 2.12
C ILE A 96 -3.20 -8.15 2.44
N LEU A 97 -2.68 -8.90 1.46
CA LEU A 97 -1.47 -9.71 1.66
C LEU A 97 -0.25 -8.84 1.96
N SER A 98 -0.11 -7.70 1.25
CA SER A 98 0.96 -6.73 1.52
C SER A 98 0.83 -6.12 2.91
N MET A 99 -0.38 -5.73 3.32
CA MET A 99 -0.61 -5.18 4.65
C MET A 99 -0.31 -6.20 5.76
N ALA A 100 -0.74 -7.45 5.59
CA ALA A 100 -0.43 -8.55 6.50
C ALA A 100 1.09 -8.81 6.59
N SER A 101 1.79 -8.80 5.45
CA SER A 101 3.24 -8.95 5.40
C SER A 101 3.96 -7.83 6.15
N MET A 102 3.53 -6.57 5.99
CA MET A 102 4.09 -5.44 6.75
C MET A 102 3.88 -5.60 8.26
N LEU A 103 2.72 -6.09 8.69
CA LEU A 103 2.44 -6.34 10.11
C LEU A 103 3.31 -7.47 10.68
N ILE A 104 3.52 -8.54 9.92
CA ILE A 104 4.41 -9.64 10.30
C ILE A 104 5.87 -9.16 10.38
N TRP A 105 6.35 -8.37 9.42
CA TRP A 105 7.69 -7.78 9.48
C TRP A 105 7.87 -6.86 10.68
N LYS A 106 6.89 -6.00 10.99
CA LYS A 106 6.95 -5.16 12.19
C LYS A 106 6.96 -5.98 13.49
N ARG A 107 6.20 -7.07 13.56
CA ARG A 107 6.23 -7.99 14.71
C ARG A 107 7.59 -8.66 14.85
N LYS A 108 8.19 -9.12 13.75
CA LYS A 108 9.52 -9.73 13.75
C LYS A 108 10.61 -8.76 14.23
N GLU A 109 10.58 -7.50 13.80
CA GLU A 109 11.51 -6.48 14.31
C GLU A 109 11.31 -6.15 15.80
N THR A 110 10.09 -6.34 16.32
CA THR A 110 9.78 -6.12 17.73
C THR A 110 10.10 -7.35 18.61
N GLU A 111 10.06 -8.56 18.03
CA GLU A 111 10.36 -9.84 18.68
C GLU A 111 11.84 -10.24 18.59
N THR A 112 12.67 -9.55 17.81
CA THR A 112 14.14 -9.64 17.89
C THR A 112 14.74 -8.54 18.75
N PRO A 113 14.64 -8.64 20.09
CA PRO A 113 15.74 -8.31 20.97
C PRO A 113 16.33 -9.62 21.53
N ASP A 114 17.63 -9.81 21.29
CA ASP A 114 18.56 -10.58 22.14
C ASP A 114 18.61 -12.12 22.06
N ALA A 115 17.69 -12.83 21.40
CA ALA A 115 17.70 -14.31 21.45
C ALA A 115 18.58 -15.03 20.41
N GLU A 116 18.92 -14.42 19.26
CA GLU A 116 19.66 -15.11 18.17
C GLU A 116 21.12 -14.62 18.02
N PHE A 117 21.60 -13.75 18.91
CA PHE A 117 22.97 -13.20 18.84
C PHE A 117 23.94 -13.81 19.88
N ILE A 118 23.48 -14.73 20.75
CA ILE A 118 24.35 -15.31 21.80
C ILE A 118 25.15 -16.53 21.30
N ALA A 119 24.92 -17.01 20.07
CA ALA A 119 25.68 -18.11 19.50
C ALA A 119 26.24 -17.74 18.12
N ILE A 120 27.28 -16.90 18.09
CA ILE A 120 28.50 -17.04 17.25
C ILE A 120 29.39 -15.82 17.49
N SER A 121 30.56 -16.08 18.08
CA SER A 121 31.76 -15.23 18.12
C SER A 121 31.67 -13.88 18.83
N ALA A 122 32.46 -13.76 19.91
CA ALA A 122 32.87 -12.53 20.56
C ALA A 122 33.70 -11.64 19.61
N SER A 123 33.04 -11.01 18.64
CA SER A 123 33.58 -9.90 17.86
C SER A 123 32.43 -8.95 17.53
N PRO A 124 32.53 -7.64 17.87
CA PRO A 124 31.50 -6.67 17.53
C PRO A 124 31.36 -6.62 16.01
N SER A 125 30.26 -7.17 15.49
CA SER A 125 30.09 -7.32 14.05
C SER A 125 29.77 -5.96 13.40
N LEU A 126 30.48 -5.64 12.32
CA LEU A 126 30.29 -4.41 11.55
C LEU A 126 29.08 -4.47 10.60
N ASP A 127 28.35 -5.58 10.59
CA ASP A 127 27.37 -5.91 9.54
C ASP A 127 26.10 -5.03 9.57
N GLY A 128 25.81 -4.37 10.69
CA GLY A 128 24.73 -3.40 10.80
C GLY A 128 25.07 -1.97 10.32
N ILE A 129 26.35 -1.67 10.09
CA ILE A 129 26.81 -0.29 9.86
C ILE A 129 27.11 -0.07 8.37
N LYS A 130 26.43 0.90 7.75
CA LYS A 130 26.70 1.33 6.36
C LYS A 130 28.05 2.07 6.28
N LEU A 131 29.13 1.30 6.16
CA LEU A 131 30.50 1.77 6.01
C LEU A 131 30.97 1.62 4.56
N THR A 132 31.75 2.58 4.07
CA THR A 132 32.50 2.41 2.82
C THR A 132 33.56 1.30 2.98
N PRO A 133 34.00 0.63 1.90
CA PRO A 133 34.96 -0.47 1.99
C PRO A 133 36.23 -0.11 2.80
N MET A 134 36.70 1.12 2.62
CA MET A 134 37.92 1.63 3.23
C MET A 134 37.73 2.04 4.71
N GLN A 135 36.53 2.47 5.10
CA GLN A 135 36.20 2.66 6.52
C GLN A 135 36.11 1.32 7.24
N ARG A 136 35.51 0.31 6.58
CA ARG A 136 35.42 -1.05 7.12
C ARG A 136 36.80 -1.67 7.34
N GLN A 137 37.72 -1.47 6.40
CA GLN A 137 39.11 -1.94 6.54
C GLN A 137 39.81 -1.28 7.73
N LEU A 138 39.70 0.04 7.90
CA LEU A 138 40.27 0.74 9.06
C LEU A 138 39.73 0.17 10.38
N THR A 139 38.41 0.06 10.52
CA THR A 139 37.77 -0.41 11.75
C THR A 139 38.13 -1.87 12.04
N ARG A 140 38.23 -2.71 10.99
CA ARG A 140 38.64 -4.10 11.14
C ARG A 140 40.06 -4.23 11.71
N MET A 141 41.01 -3.45 11.19
CA MET A 141 42.37 -3.44 11.73
C MET A 141 42.41 -2.98 13.20
N LEU A 142 41.58 -2.01 13.58
CA LEU A 142 41.48 -1.58 14.97
C LEU A 142 40.88 -2.66 15.87
N LEU A 143 39.95 -3.48 15.38
CA LEU A 143 39.32 -4.57 16.15
C LEU A 143 40.22 -5.80 16.29
N GLU A 144 40.99 -6.13 15.25
CA GLU A 144 41.89 -7.29 15.24
C GLU A 144 43.19 -7.02 16.02
N ALA A 145 43.51 -5.76 16.33
CA ALA A 145 44.72 -5.38 17.05
C ALA A 145 44.62 -5.64 18.57
N PRO A 146 45.72 -6.10 19.21
CA PRO A 146 45.75 -6.31 20.67
C PRO A 146 45.51 -4.99 21.41
N GLY A 147 44.50 -4.96 22.28
CA GLY A 147 44.11 -3.74 23.00
C GLY A 147 43.38 -2.69 22.14
N MET A 148 42.88 -3.09 20.97
CA MET A 148 42.16 -2.24 20.01
C MET A 148 42.90 -0.97 19.59
N LYS A 149 44.23 -1.03 19.61
CA LYS A 149 45.13 0.10 19.38
C LYS A 149 46.10 -0.20 18.24
N VAL A 150 46.19 0.71 17.29
CA VAL A 150 47.11 0.58 16.14
C VAL A 150 47.89 1.87 15.94
N ASP A 151 49.18 1.72 15.68
CA ASP A 151 50.09 2.84 15.41
C ASP A 151 49.81 3.47 14.04
N LYS A 152 49.97 4.80 13.96
CA LYS A 152 49.72 5.60 12.76
C LYS A 152 50.52 5.09 11.55
N ARG A 153 51.79 4.72 11.74
CA ARG A 153 52.67 4.22 10.66
C ARG A 153 52.15 2.91 10.07
N SER A 154 51.77 1.96 10.92
CA SER A 154 51.21 0.66 10.51
C SER A 154 49.89 0.83 9.74
N LEU A 155 49.03 1.76 10.18
CA LEU A 155 47.78 2.08 9.46
C LEU A 155 48.04 2.70 8.08
N CYS A 156 48.96 3.67 7.99
CA CYS A 156 49.32 4.29 6.72
C CYS A 156 49.89 3.27 5.72
N GLU A 157 50.78 2.39 6.20
CA GLU A 157 51.43 1.38 5.37
C GLU A 157 50.44 0.30 4.90
N SER A 158 49.52 -0.15 5.76
CA SER A 158 48.50 -1.14 5.39
C SER A 158 47.42 -0.61 4.44
N LEU A 159 46.99 0.66 4.61
CA LEU A 159 45.90 1.24 3.81
C LEU A 159 46.37 1.90 2.51
N TRP A 160 47.56 2.50 2.51
CA TRP A 160 48.07 3.29 1.38
C TRP A 160 49.51 2.96 0.97
N GLY A 161 50.24 2.11 1.71
CA GLY A 161 51.64 1.79 1.45
C GLY A 161 52.57 2.98 1.67
N ASN A 162 53.55 3.16 0.78
CA ASN A 162 54.57 4.22 0.87
C ASN A 162 54.17 5.53 0.16
N LYS A 163 52.90 5.96 0.30
CA LYS A 163 52.42 7.20 -0.31
C LYS A 163 52.67 8.39 0.61
N ASN A 164 53.24 9.46 0.04
CA ASN A 164 53.62 10.68 0.75
C ASN A 164 52.43 11.44 1.38
N ASN A 165 51.21 11.19 0.90
CA ASN A 165 49.96 11.81 1.37
C ASN A 165 49.11 10.88 2.27
N ALA A 166 49.67 9.77 2.74
CA ALA A 166 48.93 8.78 3.53
C ALA A 166 48.47 9.35 4.89
N GLU A 167 49.24 10.24 5.51
CA GLU A 167 48.91 10.79 6.83
C GLU A 167 47.69 11.72 6.80
N GLU A 168 47.60 12.61 5.81
CA GLU A 168 46.44 13.49 5.62
C GLU A 168 45.19 12.70 5.22
N SER A 169 45.38 11.69 4.38
CA SER A 169 44.32 10.76 3.97
C SER A 169 43.80 9.93 5.15
N LEU A 170 44.69 9.54 6.08
CA LEU A 170 44.32 8.84 7.30
C LEU A 170 43.51 9.74 8.23
N TYR A 171 43.91 11.00 8.42
CA TYR A 171 43.16 11.93 9.26
C TYR A 171 41.72 12.13 8.76
N THR A 172 41.55 12.33 7.44
CA THR A 172 40.22 12.46 6.84
C THR A 172 39.41 11.17 6.93
N LEU A 173 40.04 10.01 6.71
CA LEU A 173 39.43 8.69 6.88
C LEU A 173 38.93 8.48 8.31
N VAL A 174 39.77 8.72 9.32
CA VAL A 174 39.42 8.58 10.74
C VAL A 174 38.26 9.50 11.10
N LYS A 175 38.28 10.76 10.64
CA LYS A 175 37.20 11.72 10.90
C LYS A 175 35.85 11.22 10.36
N ARG A 176 35.81 10.72 9.11
CA ARG A 176 34.57 10.17 8.52
C ARG A 176 34.13 8.86 9.19
N THR A 177 35.08 8.01 9.58
CA THR A 177 34.78 6.75 10.27
C THR A 177 34.25 6.99 11.68
N LYS A 178 34.79 7.96 12.42
CA LYS A 178 34.30 8.37 13.74
C LYS A 178 32.83 8.77 13.69
N ASN A 179 32.44 9.59 12.71
CA ASN A 179 31.04 10.00 12.53
C ASN A 179 30.12 8.81 12.19
N ALA A 180 30.61 7.82 11.45
CA ALA A 180 29.82 6.64 11.09
C ALA A 180 29.67 5.67 12.28
N LEU A 181 30.72 5.50 13.08
CA LEU A 181 30.77 4.63 14.26
C LEU A 181 30.02 5.22 15.47
N ALA A 182 29.90 6.54 15.57
CA ALA A 182 29.13 7.19 16.62
C ALA A 182 27.65 6.73 16.66
N LYS A 183 27.09 6.30 15.52
CA LYS A 183 25.73 5.73 15.43
C LYS A 183 25.60 4.34 16.07
N ALA A 184 26.72 3.67 16.31
CA ALA A 184 26.81 2.31 16.82
C ALA A 184 27.52 2.23 18.18
N ASN A 185 27.54 3.35 18.94
CA ASN A 185 28.19 3.47 20.25
C ASN A 185 29.69 3.11 20.28
N MET A 186 30.39 3.27 19.14
CA MET A 186 31.83 3.06 19.04
C MET A 186 32.54 4.40 18.82
N GLU A 187 33.60 4.66 19.58
CA GLU A 187 34.41 5.86 19.47
C GLU A 187 35.85 5.54 19.10
N ILE A 188 36.39 6.27 18.11
CA ILE A 188 37.82 6.27 17.82
C ILE A 188 38.47 7.41 18.60
N VAL A 189 39.44 7.07 19.45
CA VAL A 189 40.29 7.99 20.21
C VAL A 189 41.63 8.13 19.50
N CYS A 190 42.06 9.37 19.28
CA CYS A 190 43.38 9.67 18.71
C CYS A 190 44.34 10.05 19.83
N ASN A 191 45.36 9.23 20.05
CA ASN A 191 46.37 9.46 21.08
C ASN A 191 47.50 10.32 20.49
N ARG A 192 47.36 11.65 20.62
CA ARG A 192 48.38 12.69 20.35
C ARG A 192 49.23 12.49 19.08
N GLY A 193 48.63 11.91 18.03
CA GLY A 193 49.29 11.74 16.72
C GLY A 193 50.08 10.44 16.53
N ASP A 194 50.22 9.59 17.55
CA ASP A 194 51.03 8.37 17.47
C ASP A 194 50.20 7.13 17.15
N SER A 195 49.01 7.02 17.73
CA SER A 195 48.17 5.82 17.60
C SER A 195 46.68 6.14 17.64
N TYR A 196 45.89 5.22 17.10
CA TYR A 196 44.44 5.25 17.12
C TYR A 196 43.93 4.06 17.92
N GLU A 197 42.94 4.31 18.77
CA GLU A 197 42.33 3.32 19.66
C GLU A 197 40.82 3.31 19.41
N LEU A 198 40.22 2.13 19.37
CA LEU A 198 38.77 1.97 19.30
C LEU A 198 38.21 1.63 20.68
N ARG A 199 37.25 2.42 21.16
CA ARG A 199 36.49 2.20 22.38
C ARG A 199 35.05 1.86 22.05
N ILE A 200 34.51 0.87 22.75
CA ILE A 200 33.11 0.48 22.63
C ILE A 200 32.44 1.01 23.90
N ASN A 201 31.60 2.02 23.77
CA ASN A 201 30.82 2.55 24.87
C ASN A 201 29.61 1.62 25.04
N SER A 202 29.66 0.76 26.07
CA SER A 202 28.52 -0.06 26.47
C SER A 202 27.46 0.75 27.20
#